data_AF-A0A529PHT6-F1
#
_entry.id   AF-A0A529PHT6-F1
#
_cell.length_a   1.000
_cell.length_b   1.000
_cell.length_c   1.000
_cell.angle_alpha   90.00
_cell.angle_beta   90.00
_cell.angle_gamma   90.00
#
_symmetry.space_group_name_H-M   'P 1'
#
loop_
_entity.id
_entity.type
_entity.pdbx_description
1 polymer ?
#
loop_
_entity_poly.entity_id
_entity_poly.type
_entity_poly.pdbx_seq_one_letter_code
_entity_poly.pdbx_strand_id
1 'polypeptide(L)'
;NVTGYDLSKLMAGSWGTLAVLTDVTFKVLPAAETEVTLAIRGLLDEAATAAMALALGSSAEVSSAAHLPERITARVATGKHGSDAATLLRVEGFGPSVVYRIEALKQLLGKAGPLEEIAGEASKAIWRDIRDCIPFADGGARPVWRVSMAPSQAHHMVMALRMQAAVDAFYDWQGGLVWLSMRENDPEADLLRGLIRKHGGGHATLVRAAPAHRAALPVFEPQPPHLAALSARLKAEFDPKHILNPGRMAPGSSSATLAHSSEGAAQ
;
A
#
# COMPACT_ATOMS: atom_id res chain seq x y z
N ASN A 1 -1.69 4.99 34.76
CA ASN A 1 -0.28 4.67 34.43
C ASN A 1 -0.26 3.19 34.06
N VAL A 2 -0.33 2.84 32.77
CA VAL A 2 -0.28 1.42 32.37
C VAL A 2 1.20 1.05 32.27
N THR A 3 1.71 0.39 33.30
CA THR A 3 3.10 -0.08 33.36
C THR A 3 3.18 -1.47 32.75
N GLY A 4 3.73 -1.57 31.53
CA GLY A 4 3.97 -2.83 30.82
C GLY A 4 4.19 -2.62 29.32
N TYR A 5 5.00 -3.47 28.70
CA TYR A 5 5.14 -3.47 27.24
C TYR A 5 3.89 -4.05 26.57
N ASP A 6 3.45 -3.42 25.48
CA ASP A 6 2.30 -3.86 24.69
C ASP A 6 2.71 -5.03 23.77
N LEU A 7 2.55 -6.26 24.27
CA LEU A 7 2.89 -7.47 23.52
C LEU A 7 2.05 -7.63 22.24
N SER A 8 0.84 -7.08 22.20
CA SER A 8 0.00 -7.14 21.00
C SER A 8 0.65 -6.36 19.85
N LYS A 9 1.26 -5.21 20.15
CA LYS A 9 2.04 -4.44 19.17
C LYS A 9 3.34 -5.13 18.75
N LEU A 10 3.95 -5.93 19.63
CA LEU A 10 5.11 -6.75 19.26
C LEU A 10 4.70 -7.89 18.30
N MET A 11 3.55 -8.52 18.52
CA MET A 11 3.08 -9.62 17.67
C MET A 11 2.60 -9.12 16.30
N ALA A 12 1.97 -7.95 16.25
CA ALA A 12 1.52 -7.33 15.01
C ALA A 12 2.70 -7.05 14.06
N GLY A 13 2.66 -7.66 12.88
CA GLY A 13 3.75 -7.53 11.90
C GLY A 13 4.98 -8.39 12.19
N SER A 14 4.88 -9.38 13.09
CA SER A 14 5.94 -10.39 13.30
C SER A 14 6.03 -11.45 12.21
N TRP A 15 5.05 -11.52 11.30
CA TRP A 15 5.01 -12.49 10.19
C TRP A 15 5.25 -13.95 10.61
N GLY A 16 4.78 -14.31 11.81
CA GLY A 16 4.93 -15.66 12.37
C GLY A 16 6.37 -16.02 12.75
N THR A 17 7.27 -15.04 12.93
CA THR A 17 8.64 -15.30 13.37
C THR A 17 8.79 -15.28 14.89
N LEU A 18 7.80 -14.83 15.66
CA LEU A 18 7.90 -14.74 17.12
C LEU A 18 7.00 -15.73 17.84
N ALA A 19 5.82 -16.00 17.31
CA ALA A 19 4.86 -16.92 17.91
C ALA A 19 3.89 -17.45 16.86
N VAL A 20 3.16 -18.50 17.23
CA VAL A 20 1.93 -18.92 16.56
C VAL A 20 0.76 -18.34 17.35
N LEU A 21 -0.06 -17.51 16.71
CA LEU A 21 -1.28 -16.98 17.31
C LEU A 21 -2.40 -18.01 17.16
N THR A 22 -3.00 -18.44 18.27
CA THR A 22 -4.12 -19.40 18.27
C THR A 22 -5.47 -18.71 18.32
N ASP A 23 -5.56 -17.62 19.07
CA ASP A 23 -6.81 -16.90 19.35
C ASP A 23 -6.59 -15.39 19.18
N VAL A 24 -7.54 -14.74 18.53
CA VAL A 24 -7.53 -13.28 18.33
C VAL A 24 -8.92 -12.72 18.58
N THR A 25 -9.02 -11.75 19.49
CA THR A 25 -10.28 -11.07 19.80
C THR A 25 -10.35 -9.74 19.05
N PHE A 26 -11.40 -9.54 18.27
CA PHE A 26 -11.63 -8.30 17.53
C PHE A 26 -12.77 -7.49 18.15
N LYS A 27 -12.56 -6.18 18.28
CA LYS A 27 -13.67 -5.24 18.44
C LYS A 27 -14.33 -5.06 17.07
N VAL A 28 -15.63 -5.29 17.00
CA VAL A 28 -16.43 -5.09 15.78
C VAL A 28 -17.36 -3.90 15.94
N LEU A 29 -17.72 -3.27 14.81
CA LEU A 29 -18.71 -2.21 14.71
C LEU A 29 -19.89 -2.69 13.84
N PRO A 30 -21.10 -2.11 13.97
CA PRO A 30 -22.19 -2.39 13.05
C PRO A 30 -21.80 -2.08 11.60
N ALA A 31 -22.25 -2.90 10.67
CA ALA A 31 -22.08 -2.63 9.24
C ALA A 31 -22.85 -1.36 8.85
N ALA A 32 -22.23 -0.50 8.05
CA ALA A 32 -22.91 0.67 7.49
C ALA A 32 -24.04 0.22 6.55
N GLU A 33 -25.23 0.81 6.72
CA GLU A 33 -26.39 0.51 5.86
C GLU A 33 -26.26 1.13 4.47
N THR A 34 -25.60 2.29 4.37
CA THR A 34 -25.44 3.06 3.13
C THR A 34 -23.96 3.31 2.87
N GLU A 35 -23.54 3.11 1.62
CA GLU A 35 -22.20 3.41 1.13
C GLU A 35 -22.30 4.12 -0.22
N VAL A 36 -21.65 5.27 -0.34
CA VAL A 36 -21.51 6.04 -1.58
C VAL A 36 -20.07 6.47 -1.73
N THR A 37 -19.53 6.29 -2.93
CA THR A 37 -18.24 6.80 -3.35
C THR A 37 -18.44 7.98 -4.29
N LEU A 38 -17.86 9.13 -3.95
CA LEU A 38 -17.71 10.24 -4.87
C LEU A 38 -16.40 10.06 -5.65
N ALA A 39 -16.49 9.97 -6.97
CA ALA A 39 -15.37 9.90 -7.88
C ALA A 39 -15.13 11.26 -8.54
N ILE A 40 -13.89 11.74 -8.52
CA ILE A 40 -13.43 12.88 -9.31
C ILE A 40 -12.62 12.34 -10.47
N ARG A 41 -13.02 12.65 -11.70
CA ARG A 41 -12.41 12.12 -12.92
C ARG A 41 -11.29 13.01 -13.45
N GLY A 42 -10.30 12.39 -14.07
CA GLY A 42 -9.26 13.06 -14.87
C GLY A 42 -8.18 13.78 -14.06
N LEU A 43 -8.09 13.57 -12.74
CA LEU A 43 -7.01 14.17 -11.93
C LEU A 43 -5.68 13.46 -12.17
N LEU A 44 -4.60 14.24 -12.18
CA LEU A 44 -3.23 13.75 -12.06
C LEU A 44 -2.85 13.53 -10.58
N ASP A 45 -1.81 12.74 -10.32
CA ASP A 45 -1.42 12.29 -8.97
C ASP A 45 -1.31 13.42 -7.92
N GLU A 46 -0.72 14.57 -8.29
CA GLU A 46 -0.59 15.74 -7.41
C GLU A 46 -1.94 16.36 -7.06
N ALA A 47 -2.76 16.67 -8.08
CA ALA A 47 -4.10 17.23 -7.89
C ALA A 47 -5.03 16.27 -7.13
N ALA A 48 -4.89 14.96 -7.37
CA ALA A 48 -5.61 13.93 -6.65
C ALA A 48 -5.23 13.90 -5.17
N THR A 49 -3.94 13.98 -4.86
CA THR A 49 -3.45 14.03 -3.47
C THR A 49 -3.98 15.28 -2.75
N ALA A 50 -3.99 16.43 -3.43
CA ALA A 50 -4.56 17.67 -2.87
C ALA A 50 -6.08 17.55 -2.63
N ALA A 51 -6.83 16.98 -3.59
CA ALA A 51 -8.27 16.77 -3.45
C ALA A 51 -8.61 15.81 -2.30
N MET A 52 -7.88 14.69 -2.18
CA MET A 52 -8.07 13.75 -1.07
C MET A 52 -7.71 14.41 0.27
N ALA A 53 -6.66 15.23 0.35
CA ALA A 53 -6.29 15.96 1.56
C ALA A 53 -7.38 16.94 2.00
N LEU A 54 -7.93 17.70 1.04
CA LEU A 54 -9.02 18.63 1.31
C LEU A 54 -10.27 17.89 1.81
N ALA A 55 -10.60 16.75 1.19
CA ALA A 55 -11.74 15.94 1.58
C ALA A 55 -11.60 15.32 2.98
N LEU A 56 -10.45 14.72 3.30
CA LEU A 56 -10.19 14.11 4.62
C LEU A 56 -10.06 15.15 5.73
N GLY A 57 -9.65 16.38 5.41
CA GLY A 57 -9.62 17.50 6.35
C GLY A 57 -10.98 18.18 6.58
N SER A 58 -12.03 17.75 5.89
CA SER A 58 -13.36 18.36 5.98
C SER A 58 -14.26 17.67 7.01
N SER A 59 -15.41 18.28 7.30
CA SER A 59 -16.46 17.68 8.13
C SER A 59 -17.28 16.59 7.41
N ALA A 60 -16.90 16.21 6.19
CA ALA A 60 -17.60 15.17 5.44
C ALA A 60 -17.23 13.74 5.88
N GLU A 61 -16.28 13.58 6.82
CA GLU A 61 -15.93 12.30 7.45
C GLU A 61 -15.71 11.16 6.43
N VAL A 62 -14.86 11.43 5.43
CA VAL A 62 -14.49 10.43 4.41
C VAL A 62 -13.87 9.21 5.08
N SER A 63 -14.48 8.04 4.89
CA SER A 63 -14.02 6.78 5.51
C SER A 63 -12.87 6.13 4.74
N SER A 64 -12.73 6.42 3.44
CA SER A 64 -11.63 5.91 2.61
C SER A 64 -11.35 6.82 1.42
N ALA A 65 -10.07 6.95 1.06
CA ALA A 65 -9.64 7.76 -0.08
C ALA A 65 -8.52 7.07 -0.86
N ALA A 66 -8.71 6.98 -2.17
CA ALA A 66 -7.78 6.34 -3.09
C ALA A 66 -7.69 7.13 -4.40
N HIS A 67 -6.54 7.05 -5.07
CA HIS A 67 -6.38 7.58 -6.42
C HIS A 67 -5.87 6.49 -7.36
N LEU A 68 -6.61 6.29 -8.44
CA LEU A 68 -6.32 5.34 -9.50
C LEU A 68 -5.96 6.13 -10.77
N PRO A 69 -4.71 6.06 -11.24
CA PRO A 69 -4.36 6.57 -12.56
C PRO A 69 -5.08 5.79 -13.67
N GLU A 70 -5.19 6.37 -14.86
CA GLU A 70 -6.01 5.86 -15.98
C GLU A 70 -5.86 4.34 -16.24
N ARG A 71 -4.63 3.87 -16.41
CA ARG A 71 -4.31 2.44 -16.64
C ARG A 71 -4.77 1.50 -15.51
N ILE A 72 -4.95 2.03 -14.30
CA ILE A 72 -5.36 1.30 -13.10
C ILE A 72 -6.87 1.28 -12.98
N THR A 73 -7.56 2.39 -13.25
CA THR A 73 -9.02 2.49 -13.15
C THR A 73 -9.69 1.38 -13.96
N ALA A 74 -9.23 1.12 -15.17
CA ALA A 74 -9.77 0.08 -16.06
C ALA A 74 -9.64 -1.35 -15.48
N ARG A 75 -8.77 -1.58 -14.49
CA ARG A 75 -8.57 -2.88 -13.84
C ARG A 75 -9.38 -3.06 -12.55
N VAL A 76 -10.05 -2.00 -12.07
CA VAL A 76 -10.89 -2.03 -10.88
C VAL A 76 -12.35 -2.23 -11.28
N ALA A 77 -13.08 -3.02 -10.49
CA ALA A 77 -14.48 -3.35 -10.70
C ALA A 77 -14.76 -3.80 -12.14
N THR A 78 -13.86 -4.61 -12.70
CA THR A 78 -13.92 -5.12 -14.10
C THR A 78 -14.00 -4.03 -15.18
N GLY A 79 -13.50 -2.82 -14.88
CA GLY A 79 -13.50 -1.69 -15.82
C GLY A 79 -14.87 -1.02 -16.01
N LYS A 80 -15.88 -1.37 -15.20
CA LYS A 80 -17.26 -0.83 -15.31
C LYS A 80 -17.36 0.69 -15.14
N HIS A 81 -16.33 1.30 -14.55
CA HIS A 81 -16.27 2.73 -14.24
C HIS A 81 -15.34 3.50 -15.16
N GLY A 82 -15.10 2.97 -16.37
CA GLY A 82 -14.28 3.60 -17.40
C GLY A 82 -12.78 3.41 -17.21
N SER A 83 -12.00 4.06 -18.07
CA SER A 83 -10.54 4.06 -18.02
C SER A 83 -9.95 5.34 -17.44
N ASP A 84 -10.69 6.45 -17.40
CA ASP A 84 -10.15 7.73 -16.94
C ASP A 84 -9.63 7.64 -15.49
N ALA A 85 -8.59 8.43 -15.20
CA ALA A 85 -8.07 8.53 -13.83
C ALA A 85 -9.21 8.88 -12.85
N ALA A 86 -9.22 8.25 -11.69
CA ALA A 86 -10.30 8.36 -10.72
C ALA A 86 -9.75 8.59 -9.30
N THR A 87 -10.12 9.72 -8.69
CA THR A 87 -9.90 9.98 -7.27
C THR A 87 -11.20 9.67 -6.51
N LEU A 88 -11.15 8.67 -5.64
CA LEU A 88 -12.31 8.03 -5.03
C LEU A 88 -12.37 8.40 -3.56
N LEU A 89 -13.54 8.86 -3.11
CA LEU A 89 -13.80 9.27 -1.72
C LEU A 89 -15.05 8.53 -1.22
N ARG A 90 -14.87 7.60 -0.28
CA ARG A 90 -16.00 6.85 0.29
C ARG A 90 -16.59 7.57 1.49
N VAL A 91 -17.91 7.60 1.53
CA VAL A 91 -18.72 7.97 2.68
C VAL A 91 -19.68 6.82 2.98
N GLU A 92 -19.71 6.39 4.24
CA GLU A 92 -20.59 5.31 4.70
C GLU A 92 -21.28 5.68 6.02
N GLY A 93 -22.46 5.10 6.26
CA GLY A 93 -23.22 5.32 7.48
C GLY A 93 -24.73 5.31 7.24
N PHE A 94 -25.45 6.13 8.01
CA PHE A 94 -26.90 6.30 7.91
C PHE A 94 -27.26 7.10 6.64
N GLY A 95 -28.28 6.65 5.90
CA GLY A 95 -28.62 7.18 4.56
C GLY A 95 -28.65 8.71 4.46
N PRO A 96 -29.48 9.42 5.25
CA PRO A 96 -29.53 10.88 5.29
C PRO A 96 -28.19 11.57 5.58
N SER A 97 -27.35 10.98 6.45
CA SER A 97 -26.02 11.51 6.74
C SER A 97 -25.05 11.32 5.57
N VAL A 98 -25.14 10.20 4.86
CA VAL A 98 -24.34 9.96 3.65
C VAL A 98 -24.70 10.96 2.56
N VAL A 99 -26.00 11.16 2.29
CA VAL A 99 -26.46 12.15 1.29
C VAL A 99 -25.93 13.55 1.60
N TYR A 100 -26.09 14.01 2.84
CA TYR A 100 -25.59 15.33 3.26
C TYR A 100 -24.07 15.47 3.07
N ARG A 101 -23.29 14.47 3.47
CA ARG A 101 -21.82 14.50 3.39
C ARG A 101 -21.31 14.40 1.95
N ILE A 102 -21.99 13.65 1.08
CA ILE A 102 -21.69 13.61 -0.36
C ILE A 102 -21.94 14.98 -1.01
N GLU A 103 -23.05 15.63 -0.70
CA GLU A 103 -23.33 16.98 -1.21
C GLU A 103 -22.30 18.01 -0.71
N ALA A 104 -21.87 17.93 0.55
CA ALA A 104 -20.80 18.77 1.08
C ALA A 104 -19.47 18.55 0.32
N LEU A 105 -19.13 17.31 0.00
CA LEU A 105 -17.94 17.00 -0.81
C LEU A 105 -18.05 17.53 -2.24
N LYS A 106 -19.22 17.43 -2.88
CA LYS A 106 -19.44 18.01 -4.21
C LYS A 106 -19.26 19.52 -4.22
N GLN A 107 -19.78 20.23 -3.21
CA GLN A 107 -19.58 21.67 -3.08
C GLN A 107 -18.10 22.03 -2.89
N LEU A 108 -17.40 21.25 -2.05
CA LEU A 108 -15.98 21.44 -1.75
C LEU A 108 -15.08 21.18 -2.98
N LEU A 109 -15.41 20.17 -3.78
CA LEU A 109 -14.57 19.62 -4.84
C LEU A 109 -15.09 19.90 -6.26
N GLY A 110 -16.18 20.66 -6.40
CA GLY A 110 -16.84 20.90 -7.69
C GLY A 110 -15.97 21.61 -8.74
N LYS A 111 -14.85 22.20 -8.33
CA LYS A 111 -13.85 22.82 -9.23
C LYS A 111 -12.64 21.93 -9.52
N ALA A 112 -12.54 20.76 -8.89
CA ALA A 112 -11.41 19.86 -9.07
C ALA A 112 -11.50 19.10 -10.40
N GLY A 113 -12.69 18.65 -10.78
CA GLY A 113 -12.94 17.91 -12.01
C GLY A 113 -14.38 17.36 -12.08
N PRO A 114 -14.73 16.61 -13.14
CA PRO A 114 -16.05 15.98 -13.25
C PRO A 114 -16.30 15.03 -12.08
N LEU A 115 -17.49 15.16 -11.48
CA LEU A 115 -17.91 14.39 -10.31
C LEU A 115 -18.92 13.32 -10.70
N GLU A 116 -18.76 12.12 -10.14
CA GLU A 116 -19.65 10.98 -10.32
C GLU A 116 -19.92 10.32 -8.97
N GLU A 117 -21.18 10.00 -8.70
CA GLU A 117 -21.55 9.19 -7.54
C GLU A 117 -21.67 7.72 -7.92
N ILE A 118 -21.06 6.87 -7.11
CA ILE A 118 -21.09 5.42 -7.25
C ILE A 118 -21.62 4.85 -5.94
N ALA A 119 -22.80 4.23 -5.95
CA ALA A 119 -23.48 3.79 -4.74
C ALA A 119 -23.60 2.26 -4.63
N GLY A 120 -23.84 1.78 -3.41
CA GLY A 120 -24.22 0.40 -3.16
C GLY A 120 -23.15 -0.61 -3.56
N GLU A 121 -23.55 -1.68 -4.26
CA GLU A 121 -22.63 -2.79 -4.57
C GLU A 121 -21.49 -2.39 -5.52
N ALA A 122 -21.71 -1.41 -6.40
CA ALA A 122 -20.66 -0.89 -7.26
C ALA A 122 -19.53 -0.23 -6.45
N SER A 123 -19.91 0.59 -5.45
CA SER A 123 -18.96 1.17 -4.49
C SER A 123 -18.19 0.09 -3.74
N LYS A 124 -18.91 -0.89 -3.19
CA LYS A 124 -18.30 -1.99 -2.42
C LYS A 124 -17.31 -2.80 -3.25
N ALA A 125 -17.63 -3.06 -4.52
CA ALA A 125 -16.75 -3.78 -5.43
C ALA A 125 -15.44 -3.02 -5.68
N ILE A 126 -15.51 -1.72 -5.92
CA ILE A 126 -14.32 -0.86 -6.07
C ILE A 126 -13.41 -0.96 -4.85
N TRP A 127 -13.95 -0.81 -3.64
CA TRP A 127 -13.14 -0.82 -2.42
C TRP A 127 -12.58 -2.20 -2.06
N ARG A 128 -13.28 -3.29 -2.39
CA ARG A 128 -12.71 -4.64 -2.28
C ARG A 128 -11.51 -4.80 -3.22
N ASP A 129 -11.62 -4.34 -4.46
CA ASP A 129 -10.55 -4.47 -5.44
C ASP A 129 -9.31 -3.63 -5.06
N ILE A 130 -9.51 -2.43 -4.51
CA ILE A 130 -8.43 -1.58 -3.99
C ILE A 130 -7.76 -2.27 -2.79
N ARG A 131 -8.55 -2.72 -1.81
CA ARG A 131 -8.06 -3.42 -0.60
C ARG A 131 -7.24 -4.65 -0.94
N ASP A 132 -7.72 -5.44 -1.91
CA ASP A 132 -7.11 -6.71 -2.30
C ASP A 132 -6.03 -6.53 -3.38
N CYS A 133 -5.73 -5.28 -3.78
CA CYS A 133 -4.73 -4.93 -4.78
C CYS A 133 -4.96 -5.66 -6.13
N ILE A 134 -6.23 -5.83 -6.50
CA ILE A 134 -6.66 -6.51 -7.74
C ILE A 134 -6.01 -5.94 -9.01
N PRO A 135 -5.77 -4.62 -9.17
CA PRO A 135 -5.10 -4.09 -10.36
C PRO A 135 -3.72 -4.68 -10.64
N PHE A 136 -3.08 -5.26 -9.61
CA PHE A 136 -1.81 -5.94 -9.71
C PHE A 136 -1.93 -7.45 -9.46
N ALA A 137 -3.11 -8.02 -9.19
CA ALA A 137 -3.30 -9.46 -8.92
C ALA A 137 -3.44 -10.30 -10.21
N ASP A 138 -2.52 -10.15 -11.16
CA ASP A 138 -2.57 -10.75 -12.50
C ASP A 138 -2.06 -12.21 -12.58
N GLY A 139 -1.74 -12.84 -11.45
CA GLY A 139 -1.12 -14.17 -11.38
C GLY A 139 0.33 -14.23 -11.87
N GLY A 140 0.92 -13.09 -12.25
CA GLY A 140 2.29 -12.99 -12.73
C GLY A 140 3.33 -12.95 -11.60
N ALA A 141 4.60 -13.04 -11.99
CA ALA A 141 5.75 -12.92 -11.07
C ALA A 141 6.29 -11.48 -10.95
N ARG A 142 5.64 -10.50 -11.60
CA ARG A 142 6.08 -9.10 -11.60
C ARG A 142 6.24 -8.58 -10.17
N PRO A 143 7.35 -7.86 -9.88
CA PRO A 143 7.57 -7.28 -8.56
C PRO A 143 6.45 -6.30 -8.19
N VAL A 144 5.86 -6.50 -7.01
CA VAL A 144 4.86 -5.60 -6.44
C VAL A 144 5.34 -5.15 -5.08
N TRP A 145 5.37 -3.84 -4.90
CA TRP A 145 5.72 -3.19 -3.66
C TRP A 145 4.51 -2.57 -2.99
N ARG A 146 4.46 -2.71 -1.68
CA ARG A 146 3.60 -1.94 -0.79
C ARG A 146 4.46 -0.90 -0.08
N VAL A 147 4.24 0.37 -0.38
CA VAL A 147 5.01 1.49 0.19
C VAL A 147 4.13 2.26 1.15
N SER A 148 4.61 2.52 2.36
CA SER A 148 3.95 3.41 3.31
C SER A 148 4.87 4.59 3.61
N MET A 149 4.37 5.80 3.36
CA MET A 149 5.11 7.05 3.56
C MET A 149 4.13 8.22 3.79
N ALA A 150 4.64 9.44 4.00
CA ALA A 150 3.78 10.60 4.16
C ALA A 150 2.93 10.85 2.89
N PRO A 151 1.59 11.01 3.00
CA PRO A 151 0.70 11.20 1.85
C PRO A 151 1.13 12.37 0.93
N SER A 152 1.58 13.47 1.52
CA SER A 152 2.02 14.66 0.80
C SER A 152 3.30 14.46 -0.03
N GLN A 153 4.06 13.39 0.22
CA GLN A 153 5.33 13.11 -0.47
C GLN A 153 5.23 11.95 -1.47
N ALA A 154 4.18 11.13 -1.38
CA ALA A 154 4.03 9.92 -2.16
C ALA A 154 4.02 10.18 -3.68
N HIS A 155 3.29 11.18 -4.14
CA HIS A 155 3.22 11.51 -5.57
C HIS A 155 4.58 12.00 -6.13
N HIS A 156 5.36 12.76 -5.36
CA HIS A 156 6.72 13.15 -5.74
C HIS A 156 7.65 11.94 -5.88
N MET A 157 7.60 11.00 -4.93
CA MET A 157 8.37 9.76 -4.99
C MET A 157 8.01 8.94 -6.22
N VAL A 158 6.72 8.73 -6.49
CA VAL A 158 6.25 7.98 -7.67
C VAL A 158 6.64 8.67 -8.97
N MET A 159 6.55 10.00 -9.05
CA MET A 159 7.00 10.77 -10.21
C MET A 159 8.49 10.55 -10.47
N ALA A 160 9.34 10.68 -9.44
CA ALA A 160 10.78 10.47 -9.56
C ALA A 160 11.15 9.03 -9.94
N LEU A 161 10.38 8.04 -9.46
CA LEU A 161 10.55 6.64 -9.84
C LEU A 161 10.19 6.41 -11.31
N ARG A 162 9.08 6.98 -11.80
CA ARG A 162 8.65 6.87 -13.21
C ARG A 162 9.63 7.50 -14.20
N MET A 163 10.51 8.40 -13.76
CA MET A 163 11.58 8.96 -14.60
C MET A 163 12.73 7.97 -14.85
N GLN A 164 12.84 6.91 -14.04
CA GLN A 164 13.98 6.00 -14.04
C GLN A 164 13.58 4.54 -14.25
N ALA A 165 12.33 4.16 -13.93
CA ALA A 165 11.84 2.80 -14.03
C ALA A 165 10.39 2.75 -14.56
N ALA A 166 10.10 1.70 -15.33
CA ALA A 166 8.76 1.44 -15.83
C ALA A 166 7.86 0.89 -14.71
N VAL A 167 7.06 1.77 -14.08
CA VAL A 167 6.22 1.42 -12.92
C VAL A 167 4.76 1.83 -13.11
N ASP A 168 3.85 0.92 -12.76
CA ASP A 168 2.43 1.19 -12.53
C ASP A 168 2.24 1.49 -11.03
N ALA A 169 1.42 2.48 -10.68
CA ALA A 169 1.18 2.85 -9.29
C ALA A 169 -0.27 3.24 -9.05
N PHE A 170 -0.77 2.99 -7.84
CA PHE A 170 -2.00 3.61 -7.34
C PHE A 170 -1.89 3.91 -5.84
N TYR A 171 -2.73 4.82 -5.38
CA TYR A 171 -2.67 5.40 -4.05
C TYR A 171 -3.89 4.96 -3.24
N ASP A 172 -3.66 4.56 -1.99
CA ASP A 172 -4.67 4.27 -0.98
C ASP A 172 -4.32 5.07 0.28
N TRP A 173 -5.26 5.18 1.22
CA TRP A 173 -5.13 5.96 2.46
C TRP A 173 -4.64 7.38 2.16
N GLN A 174 -5.27 8.06 1.18
CA GLN A 174 -4.90 9.41 0.75
C GLN A 174 -3.49 9.53 0.14
N GLY A 175 -2.83 8.42 -0.19
CA GLY A 175 -1.42 8.35 -0.60
C GLY A 175 -0.47 7.98 0.53
N GLY A 176 -0.96 7.73 1.75
CA GLY A 176 -0.18 7.16 2.84
C GLY A 176 0.22 5.70 2.59
N LEU A 177 -0.49 5.04 1.67
CA LEU A 177 -0.18 3.74 1.12
C LEU A 177 -0.09 3.85 -0.41
N VAL A 178 0.98 3.36 -1.00
CA VAL A 178 1.16 3.30 -2.45
C VAL A 178 1.44 1.86 -2.84
N TRP A 179 0.65 1.35 -3.75
CA TRP A 179 0.93 0.08 -4.41
C TRP A 179 1.68 0.37 -5.70
N LEU A 180 2.79 -0.33 -5.91
CA LEU A 180 3.62 -0.23 -7.11
C LEU A 180 3.72 -1.60 -7.76
N SER A 181 3.62 -1.67 -9.08
CA SER A 181 3.97 -2.85 -9.87
C SER A 181 5.06 -2.47 -10.86
N MET A 182 6.22 -3.09 -10.72
CA MET A 182 7.32 -2.96 -11.68
C MET A 182 6.91 -3.69 -12.95
N ARG A 183 7.07 -3.04 -14.11
CA ARG A 183 6.72 -3.64 -15.41
C ARG A 183 7.79 -4.61 -15.88
N GLU A 184 9.04 -4.31 -15.56
CA GLU A 184 10.18 -5.17 -15.79
C GLU A 184 10.29 -6.20 -14.65
N ASN A 185 10.93 -7.33 -14.92
CA ASN A 185 11.16 -8.37 -13.92
C ASN A 185 12.37 -8.00 -13.02
N ASP A 186 12.44 -6.75 -12.58
CA ASP A 186 13.41 -6.22 -11.63
C ASP A 186 12.66 -5.45 -10.52
N PRO A 187 12.85 -5.78 -9.24
CA PRO A 187 12.25 -5.04 -8.14
C PRO A 187 12.76 -3.61 -7.95
N GLU A 188 13.91 -3.23 -8.50
CA GLU A 188 14.49 -1.88 -8.36
C GLU A 188 14.60 -1.42 -6.89
N ALA A 189 14.97 -2.35 -6.00
CA ALA A 189 14.84 -2.16 -4.55
C ALA A 189 15.65 -0.96 -4.03
N ASP A 190 16.89 -0.79 -4.52
CA ASP A 190 17.77 0.28 -4.05
C ASP A 190 17.33 1.65 -4.58
N LEU A 191 16.91 1.73 -5.84
CA LEU A 191 16.32 2.93 -6.42
C LEU A 191 15.07 3.35 -5.64
N LEU A 192 14.12 2.43 -5.46
CA LEU A 192 12.87 2.70 -4.73
C LEU A 192 13.15 3.19 -3.30
N ARG A 193 13.98 2.48 -2.54
CA ARG A 193 14.29 2.84 -1.15
C ARG A 193 15.09 4.14 -1.07
N GLY A 194 15.98 4.41 -2.01
CA GLY A 194 16.69 5.68 -2.13
C GLY A 194 15.71 6.85 -2.30
N LEU A 195 14.72 6.69 -3.19
CA LEU A 195 13.68 7.70 -3.41
C LEU A 195 12.77 7.89 -2.18
N ILE A 196 12.38 6.79 -1.51
CA ILE A 196 11.61 6.88 -0.26
C ILE A 196 12.36 7.72 0.78
N ARG A 197 13.67 7.46 0.99
CA ARG A 197 14.49 8.26 1.93
C ARG A 197 14.59 9.72 1.51
N LYS A 198 14.78 9.99 0.22
CA LYS A 198 14.84 11.35 -0.34
C LYS A 198 13.55 12.14 -0.10
N HIS A 199 12.40 11.45 -0.13
CA HIS A 199 11.06 12.06 -0.03
C HIS A 199 10.42 11.86 1.35
N GLY A 200 11.20 12.00 2.43
CA GLY A 200 10.69 12.04 3.81
C GLY A 200 10.66 10.69 4.54
N GLY A 201 11.17 9.63 3.92
CA GLY A 201 11.24 8.30 4.52
C GLY A 201 9.93 7.51 4.42
N GLY A 202 9.94 6.31 4.99
CA GLY A 202 8.84 5.36 4.88
C GLY A 202 9.35 3.92 4.86
N HIS A 203 8.46 2.99 4.51
CA HIS A 203 8.76 1.56 4.45
C HIS A 203 8.29 1.00 3.11
N ALA A 204 9.14 0.22 2.44
CA ALA A 204 8.76 -0.59 1.29
C ALA A 204 8.76 -2.08 1.65
N THR A 205 7.67 -2.77 1.38
CA THR A 205 7.56 -4.23 1.50
C THR A 205 7.34 -4.86 0.13
N LEU A 206 8.23 -5.76 -0.29
CA LEU A 206 8.10 -6.52 -1.53
C LEU A 206 7.06 -7.63 -1.31
N VAL A 207 5.81 -7.40 -1.70
CA VAL A 207 4.73 -8.36 -1.44
C VAL A 207 4.77 -9.55 -2.41
N ARG A 208 5.28 -9.31 -3.63
CA ARG A 208 5.40 -10.31 -4.69
C ARG A 208 6.62 -10.00 -5.54
N ALA A 209 7.32 -11.04 -5.96
CA ALA A 209 8.33 -11.06 -7.01
C ALA A 209 8.68 -12.52 -7.30
N ALA A 210 9.46 -12.79 -8.35
CA ALA A 210 10.04 -14.09 -8.58
C ALA A 210 10.83 -14.60 -7.33
N PRO A 211 10.84 -15.91 -7.05
CA PRO A 211 11.53 -16.46 -5.87
C PRO A 211 13.01 -16.05 -5.77
N ALA A 212 13.72 -15.99 -6.89
CA ALA A 212 15.12 -15.57 -6.94
C ALA A 212 15.33 -14.16 -6.37
N HIS A 213 14.48 -13.21 -6.77
CA HIS A 213 14.50 -11.83 -6.26
C HIS A 213 14.22 -11.76 -4.77
N ARG A 214 13.22 -12.51 -4.29
CA ARG A 214 12.86 -12.56 -2.87
C ARG A 214 13.93 -13.21 -1.99
N ALA A 215 14.75 -14.09 -2.57
CA ALA A 215 15.88 -14.71 -1.88
C ALA A 215 17.12 -13.79 -1.85
N ALA A 216 17.33 -13.01 -2.92
CA ALA A 216 18.49 -12.12 -3.06
C ALA A 216 18.32 -10.77 -2.34
N LEU A 217 17.08 -10.29 -2.16
CA LEU A 217 16.80 -8.95 -1.66
C LEU A 217 16.01 -8.99 -0.34
N PRO A 218 16.27 -8.05 0.59
CA PRO A 218 15.42 -7.87 1.75
C PRO A 218 13.99 -7.57 1.32
N VAL A 219 13.03 -8.39 1.74
CA VAL A 219 11.61 -8.21 1.44
C VAL A 219 11.02 -7.01 2.18
N PHE A 220 11.48 -6.75 3.41
CA PHE A 220 11.05 -5.62 4.24
C PHE A 220 12.04 -4.47 4.16
N GLU A 221 11.59 -3.27 4.54
CA GLU A 221 12.49 -2.13 4.69
C GLU A 221 13.59 -2.45 5.71
N PRO A 222 14.88 -2.29 5.35
CA PRO A 222 15.97 -2.48 6.27
C PRO A 222 15.84 -1.58 7.50
N GLN A 223 15.95 -2.18 8.68
CA GLN A 223 15.89 -1.45 9.93
C GLN A 223 17.23 -0.74 10.22
N PRO A 224 17.21 0.45 10.85
CA PRO A 224 18.41 1.03 11.46
C PRO A 224 19.12 0.03 12.39
N PRO A 225 20.46 0.07 12.52
CA PRO A 225 21.22 -0.96 13.22
C PRO A 225 20.76 -1.25 14.65
N HIS A 226 20.38 -0.21 15.41
CA HIS A 226 19.92 -0.37 16.79
C HIS A 226 18.55 -1.07 16.89
N LEU A 227 17.64 -0.81 15.93
CA LEU A 227 16.35 -1.51 15.85
C LEU A 227 16.55 -2.94 15.39
N ALA A 228 17.42 -3.18 14.41
CA ALA A 228 17.76 -4.53 13.95
C ALA A 228 18.34 -5.39 15.10
N ALA A 229 19.24 -4.82 15.91
CA ALA A 229 19.80 -5.49 17.08
C ALA A 229 18.77 -5.78 18.18
N LEU A 230 17.79 -4.87 18.38
CA LEU A 230 16.67 -5.13 19.29
C LEU A 230 15.75 -6.25 18.75
N SER A 231 15.38 -6.20 17.47
CA SER A 231 14.57 -7.23 16.81
C SER A 231 15.23 -8.61 16.89
N ALA A 232 16.56 -8.68 16.68
CA ALA A 232 17.31 -9.93 16.77
C ALA A 232 17.30 -10.52 18.19
N ARG A 233 17.47 -9.68 19.23
CA ARG A 233 17.38 -10.12 20.63
C ARG A 233 15.97 -10.62 20.97
N LEU A 234 14.94 -9.90 20.55
CA LEU A 234 13.55 -10.33 20.74
C LEU A 234 13.28 -11.68 20.04
N LYS A 235 13.76 -11.86 18.82
CA LYS A 235 13.67 -13.15 18.10
C LYS A 235 14.38 -14.28 18.84
N ALA A 236 15.56 -14.03 19.41
CA ALA A 236 16.31 -15.03 20.17
C ALA A 236 15.59 -15.45 21.47
N GLU A 237 14.92 -14.52 22.15
CA GLU A 237 14.13 -14.81 23.36
C GLU A 237 12.85 -15.60 23.02
N PHE A 238 12.14 -15.22 21.96
CA PHE A 238 10.86 -15.85 21.57
C PHE A 238 11.04 -17.19 20.83
N ASP A 239 12.08 -17.33 20.02
CA ASP A 239 12.37 -18.53 19.23
C ASP A 239 13.87 -18.85 19.23
N PRO A 240 14.42 -19.31 20.38
CA PRO A 240 15.84 -19.61 20.54
C PRO A 240 16.33 -20.75 19.64
N LYS A 241 15.42 -21.56 19.10
CA LYS A 241 15.72 -22.67 18.19
C LYS A 241 15.53 -22.32 16.71
N HIS A 242 15.14 -21.08 16.39
CA HIS A 242 14.91 -20.59 15.03
C HIS A 242 13.93 -21.45 14.20
N ILE A 243 12.89 -21.99 14.83
CA ILE A 243 11.89 -22.87 14.19
C ILE A 243 10.83 -22.05 13.43
N LEU A 244 10.48 -20.87 13.93
CA LEU A 244 9.36 -20.07 13.44
C LEU A 244 9.78 -19.20 12.25
N ASN A 245 9.29 -19.56 11.05
CA ASN A 245 9.47 -18.86 9.78
C ASN A 245 10.91 -18.34 9.55
N PRO A 246 11.93 -19.22 9.54
CA PRO A 246 13.32 -18.81 9.37
C PRO A 246 13.53 -18.06 8.05
N GLY A 247 14.33 -17.00 8.07
CA GLY A 247 14.62 -16.19 6.88
C GLY A 247 13.50 -15.26 6.43
N ARG A 248 12.32 -15.28 7.09
CA ARG A 248 11.15 -14.52 6.61
C ARG A 248 11.35 -13.01 6.66
N MET A 249 11.84 -12.46 7.78
CA MET A 249 11.98 -11.02 7.99
C MET A 249 13.42 -10.50 7.90
N ALA A 250 14.38 -11.33 8.29
CA ALA A 250 15.80 -11.05 8.18
C ALA A 250 16.47 -12.25 7.51
N PRO A 251 17.48 -12.05 6.65
CA PRO A 251 18.21 -13.16 6.04
C PRO A 251 18.76 -14.07 7.15
N GLY A 252 18.62 -15.38 6.95
CA GLY A 252 19.26 -16.36 7.82
C GLY A 252 20.78 -16.18 7.76
N SER A 253 21.49 -16.56 8.83
CA SER A 253 22.96 -16.49 8.91
C SER A 253 23.70 -17.31 7.83
N SER A 254 22.97 -18.05 7.00
CA SER A 254 23.47 -18.76 5.83
C SER A 254 22.69 -18.32 4.60
N SER A 255 23.17 -17.31 3.88
CA SER A 255 22.74 -17.05 2.50
C SER A 255 23.96 -17.06 1.59
N ALA A 256 24.01 -18.06 0.71
CA ALA A 256 25.02 -18.21 -0.32
C ALA A 256 24.88 -17.08 -1.34
N THR A 257 25.98 -16.37 -1.58
CA THR A 257 26.10 -15.35 -2.61
C THR A 257 25.93 -16.00 -3.99
N LEU A 258 24.98 -15.53 -4.78
CA LEU A 258 24.92 -15.88 -6.21
C LEU A 258 26.15 -15.27 -6.90
N ALA A 259 26.94 -16.11 -7.55
CA ALA A 259 28.02 -15.65 -8.39
C ALA A 259 27.44 -14.91 -9.61
N HIS A 260 27.94 -13.71 -9.87
CA HIS A 260 27.68 -13.02 -11.12
C HIS A 260 28.19 -13.89 -12.28
N SER A 261 27.28 -14.36 -13.14
CA SER A 261 27.64 -14.92 -14.43
C SER A 261 28.14 -13.77 -15.31
N SER A 262 29.44 -13.56 -15.34
CA SER A 262 30.08 -12.77 -16.40
C SER A 262 30.07 -13.61 -17.68
N GLU A 263 29.16 -13.28 -18.61
CA GLU A 263 29.32 -13.64 -20.01
C GLU A 263 30.53 -12.86 -20.55
N GLY A 264 31.68 -13.54 -20.57
CA GLY A 264 32.87 -13.12 -21.32
C GLY A 264 32.93 -13.88 -22.63
N ALA A 265 32.56 -13.20 -23.72
CA ALA A 265 32.82 -13.64 -25.08
C ALA A 265 34.32 -13.47 -25.42
N ALA A 266 34.97 -14.56 -25.84
CA ALA A 266 36.18 -14.69 -26.68
C ALA A 266 36.72 -16.13 -26.44
N GLN A 267 36.97 -17.01 -27.41
CA GLN A 267 37.34 -16.89 -28.83
C GLN A 267 36.60 -17.94 -29.66
#